data_AF-A0A951V6G2-F1
#
_entry.id   AF-A0A951V6G2-F1
#
_cell.length_a   1.000
_cell.length_b   1.000
_cell.length_c   1.000
_cell.angle_alpha   90.00
_cell.angle_beta   90.00
_cell.angle_gamma   90.00
#
_symmetry.space_group_name_H-M   'P 1'
#
loop_
_entity.id
_entity.type
_entity.pdbx_description
1 polymer ?
#
loop_
_entity_poly.entity_id
_entity_poly.type
_entity_poly.pdbx_seq_one_letter_code
_entity_poly.pdbx_strand_id
1 'polypeptide(L)'
;PLTYETVIADKKLVREFRLKNPGREDVFKNLINSQWMEFSQSSDYMRVLFEGNISLLIHQRVKKVGEVAEFTSDGPKIRTKLKPDPVYYLFTHDNRSFLIRRFNNRTLNKIFPKNKEEVRQAFRSTHGRPQKDSERTELIKNLELLIFNNP
;
A
#
# COMPACT_ATOMS: atom_id res chain seq x y z
N PRO A 1 5.80 14.15 31.58
CA PRO A 1 4.49 13.63 31.13
C PRO A 1 4.20 14.07 29.70
N LEU A 2 3.94 13.14 28.79
CA LEU A 2 3.42 13.48 27.46
C LEU A 2 1.94 13.84 27.64
N THR A 3 1.62 15.12 27.48
CA THR A 3 0.24 15.59 27.38
C THR A 3 -0.25 15.35 25.96
N TYR A 4 -1.34 14.58 25.84
CA TYR A 4 -2.03 14.35 24.57
C TYR A 4 -3.29 15.21 24.56
N GLU A 5 -3.47 16.00 23.51
CA GLU A 5 -4.70 16.76 23.28
C GLU A 5 -5.54 16.05 22.22
N THR A 6 -6.85 15.92 22.49
CA THR A 6 -7.79 15.43 21.48
C THR A 6 -8.17 16.58 20.58
N VAL A 7 -7.83 16.47 19.30
CA VAL A 7 -8.18 17.46 18.27
C VAL A 7 -9.23 16.86 17.34
N ILE A 8 -10.32 17.58 17.12
CA ILE A 8 -11.30 17.25 16.07
C ILE A 8 -10.84 17.95 14.79
N ALA A 9 -10.51 17.17 13.76
CA ALA A 9 -10.09 17.69 12.47
C ALA A 9 -10.98 17.14 11.35
N ASP A 10 -11.30 17.98 10.36
CA ASP A 10 -11.94 17.49 9.14
C ASP A 10 -10.94 16.60 8.37
N LYS A 11 -11.34 15.34 8.20
CA LYS A 11 -10.57 14.31 7.50
C LYS A 11 -10.15 14.73 6.09
N LYS A 12 -10.92 15.60 5.42
CA LYS A 12 -10.62 16.12 4.08
C LYS A 12 -9.47 17.14 4.07
N LEU A 13 -9.25 17.84 5.18
CA LEU A 13 -8.20 18.85 5.31
C LEU A 13 -6.85 18.24 5.66
N VAL A 14 -6.85 17.05 6.25
CA VAL A 14 -5.63 16.32 6.60
C VAL A 14 -5.10 15.61 5.34
N ARG A 15 -3.94 16.07 4.85
CA ARG A 15 -3.27 15.52 3.66
C ARG A 15 -2.37 14.33 3.98
N GLU A 16 -1.69 14.39 5.11
CA GLU A 16 -0.76 13.38 5.59
C GLU A 16 -0.87 13.30 7.12
N PHE A 17 -0.70 12.10 7.68
CA PHE A 17 -0.38 11.93 9.09
C PHE A 17 0.66 10.83 9.27
N ARG A 18 1.34 10.84 10.42
CA ARG A 18 2.38 9.88 10.77
C ARG A 18 2.02 9.15 12.05
N LEU A 19 2.12 7.83 12.02
CA LEU A 19 1.88 6.98 13.17
C LEU A 19 3.23 6.45 13.67
N LYS A 20 3.66 6.95 14.83
CA LYS A 20 4.85 6.45 15.51
C LYS A 20 4.51 5.17 16.26
N ASN A 21 5.02 4.06 15.76
CA ASN A 21 5.01 2.77 16.43
C ASN A 21 6.41 2.48 17.00
N PRO A 22 6.54 1.65 18.04
CA PRO A 22 7.85 1.22 18.53
C PRO A 22 8.69 0.63 17.38
N GLY A 23 9.81 1.28 17.05
CA GLY A 23 10.73 0.86 15.99
C GLY A 23 10.29 1.14 14.55
N ARG A 24 9.14 1.79 14.30
CA ARG A 24 8.75 2.22 12.95
C ARG A 24 7.88 3.48 12.93
N GLU A 25 8.07 4.32 11.93
CA GLU A 25 7.16 5.42 11.62
C GLU A 25 6.40 5.07 10.33
N ASP A 26 5.08 4.92 10.43
CA ASP A 26 4.22 4.71 9.26
C ASP A 26 3.68 6.07 8.79
N VAL A 27 3.91 6.42 7.52
CA VAL A 27 3.34 7.62 6.90
C VAL A 27 2.06 7.25 6.16
N PHE A 28 1.00 8.03 6.36
CA PHE A 28 -0.29 7.84 5.71
C PHE A 28 -0.67 9.08 4.93
N LYS A 29 -1.03 8.94 3.65
CA LYS A 29 -1.43 10.04 2.77
C LYS A 29 -2.87 9.91 2.33
N ASN A 30 -3.58 11.02 2.34
CA ASN A 30 -4.94 11.16 1.86
C ASN A 30 -4.93 11.42 0.35
N LEU A 31 -5.60 10.59 -0.43
CA LEU A 31 -5.61 10.69 -1.89
C LEU A 31 -6.80 11.48 -2.48
N ILE A 32 -7.59 12.19 -1.65
CA ILE A 32 -8.76 12.97 -2.12
C ILE A 32 -8.39 14.12 -3.07
N ASN A 33 -7.16 14.62 -3.04
CA ASN A 33 -6.80 15.90 -3.66
C ASN A 33 -5.76 15.82 -4.78
N SER A 34 -5.38 14.63 -5.18
CA SER A 34 -4.47 14.45 -6.30
C SER A 34 -5.24 13.73 -7.40
N GLN A 35 -4.94 14.03 -8.67
CA GLN A 35 -5.55 13.46 -9.90
C GLN A 35 -5.33 11.93 -10.04
N TRP A 36 -5.26 11.22 -8.92
CA TRP A 36 -4.55 9.98 -8.68
C TRP A 36 -5.52 8.79 -8.60
N MET A 37 -6.82 9.03 -8.44
CA MET A 37 -7.85 7.98 -8.42
C MET A 37 -9.18 8.45 -9.03
N GLU A 38 -9.58 7.86 -10.16
CA GLU A 38 -10.98 7.82 -10.61
C GLU A 38 -11.84 6.84 -9.76
N PHE A 39 -11.22 6.07 -8.85
CA PHE A 39 -11.83 4.87 -8.26
C PHE A 39 -12.27 4.98 -6.80
N SER A 40 -12.23 6.17 -6.18
CA SER A 40 -12.70 6.31 -4.79
C SER A 40 -13.38 7.65 -4.52
N GLN A 41 -14.66 7.61 -4.15
CA GLN A 41 -15.41 8.74 -3.61
C GLN A 41 -15.17 8.94 -2.11
N SER A 42 -14.37 8.09 -1.46
CA SER A 42 -14.09 8.15 -0.02
C SER A 42 -12.68 8.64 0.28
N SER A 43 -12.59 9.35 1.41
CA SER A 43 -11.37 9.89 2.00
C SER A 43 -10.43 8.82 2.51
N ASP A 44 -9.82 8.03 1.63
CA ASP A 44 -9.03 6.89 2.08
C ASP A 44 -7.56 7.26 2.25
N TYR A 45 -7.07 7.09 3.48
CA TYR A 45 -5.65 7.18 3.78
C TYR A 45 -4.96 5.90 3.36
N MET A 46 -3.88 6.05 2.60
CA MET A 46 -3.01 4.94 2.23
C MET A 46 -1.69 5.05 2.96
N ARG A 47 -1.20 3.94 3.48
CA ARG A 47 0.14 3.88 4.05
C ARG A 47 1.16 3.92 2.92
N VAL A 48 2.15 4.77 3.04
CA VAL A 48 3.30 4.84 2.14
C VAL A 48 4.29 3.76 2.55
N LEU A 49 4.58 2.83 1.65
CA LEU A 49 5.62 1.80 1.84
C LEU A 49 6.97 2.26 1.29
N PHE A 50 6.94 3.02 0.20
CA PHE A 50 8.10 3.63 -0.42
C PHE A 50 7.68 4.87 -1.20
N GLU A 51 8.53 5.89 -1.20
CA GLU A 51 8.30 7.17 -1.87
C GLU A 51 9.55 7.59 -2.64
N GLY A 52 9.35 7.98 -3.89
CA GLY A 52 10.38 8.29 -4.89
C GLY A 52 9.76 8.56 -6.26
N ASN A 53 10.55 8.49 -7.31
CA ASN A 53 10.07 8.53 -8.71
C ASN A 53 9.11 7.38 -9.01
N ILE A 54 9.18 6.29 -8.24
CA ILE A 54 8.18 5.23 -8.19
C ILE A 54 7.72 5.08 -6.74
N SER A 55 6.51 5.49 -6.44
CA SER A 55 5.97 5.39 -5.08
C SER A 55 5.07 4.17 -4.92
N LEU A 56 5.24 3.43 -3.83
CA LEU A 56 4.43 2.27 -3.47
C LEU A 56 3.56 2.58 -2.24
N LEU A 57 2.25 2.49 -2.42
CA LEU A 57 1.26 2.74 -1.39
C LEU A 57 0.40 1.49 -1.15
N ILE A 58 -0.08 1.32 0.08
CA ILE A 58 -0.95 0.23 0.49
C ILE A 58 -2.20 0.78 1.18
N HIS A 59 -3.36 0.42 0.66
CA HIS A 59 -4.64 0.59 1.33
C HIS A 59 -4.97 -0.69 2.10
N GLN A 60 -4.94 -0.60 3.42
CA GLN A 60 -5.30 -1.71 4.32
C GLN A 60 -6.82 -1.85 4.39
N ARG A 61 -7.40 -2.63 3.47
CA ARG A 61 -8.82 -2.97 3.53
C ARG A 61 -9.04 -4.22 4.36
N VAL A 62 -10.23 -4.35 4.91
CA VAL A 62 -10.75 -5.60 5.50
C VAL A 62 -11.92 -6.08 4.66
N LYS A 63 -12.02 -7.39 4.43
CA LYS A 63 -13.17 -8.01 3.79
C LYS A 63 -13.85 -9.01 4.71
N LYS A 64 -15.18 -9.06 4.63
CA LYS A 64 -15.97 -10.14 5.22
C LYS A 64 -15.74 -11.42 4.42
N VAL A 65 -15.34 -12.49 5.10
CA VAL A 65 -15.08 -13.79 4.47
C VAL A 65 -16.05 -14.89 4.91
N GLY A 66 -16.96 -14.57 5.83
CA GLY A 66 -17.97 -15.49 6.32
C GLY A 66 -18.40 -15.13 7.72
N GLU A 67 -19.07 -16.09 8.35
CA GLU A 67 -19.56 -16.00 9.71
C GLU A 67 -19.18 -17.27 10.47
N VAL A 68 -18.94 -17.15 11.77
CA VAL A 68 -18.63 -18.27 12.66
C VAL A 68 -19.63 -18.25 13.80
N ALA A 69 -20.31 -19.38 14.02
CA ALA A 69 -21.12 -19.59 15.20
C ALA A 69 -20.21 -20.06 16.35
N GLU A 70 -20.08 -19.23 17.38
CA GLU A 70 -19.41 -19.58 18.63
C GLU A 70 -20.48 -19.90 19.67
N PHE A 71 -20.44 -21.12 20.22
CA PHE A 71 -21.30 -21.49 21.35
C PHE A 71 -20.66 -20.95 22.64
N THR A 72 -21.30 -19.95 23.23
CA THR A 72 -20.91 -19.38 24.52
C THR A 72 -21.85 -19.87 25.62
N SER A 73 -21.52 -19.62 26.89
CA SER A 73 -22.39 -19.90 28.04
C SER A 73 -23.77 -19.24 27.93
N ASP A 74 -23.86 -18.12 27.20
CA ASP A 74 -25.11 -17.37 26.96
C ASP A 74 -25.87 -17.87 25.71
N GLY A 75 -25.43 -18.96 25.09
CA GLY A 75 -25.96 -19.48 23.83
C GLY A 75 -25.09 -19.19 22.60
N PRO A 76 -25.60 -19.53 21.40
CA PRO A 76 -24.87 -19.35 20.14
C PRO A 76 -24.78 -17.87 19.75
N LYS A 77 -23.55 -17.39 19.48
CA LYS A 77 -23.29 -16.04 18.94
C LYS A 77 -22.67 -16.16 17.55
N ILE A 78 -23.24 -15.45 16.58
CA ILE A 78 -22.69 -15.37 15.22
C ILE A 78 -21.71 -14.20 15.16
N ARG A 79 -20.46 -14.49 14.80
CA ARG A 79 -19.43 -13.48 14.60
C ARG A 79 -19.05 -13.38 13.13
N THR A 80 -18.93 -12.15 12.64
CA THR A 80 -18.42 -11.90 11.30
C THR A 80 -16.92 -12.20 11.26
N LYS A 81 -16.51 -13.08 10.34
CA LYS A 81 -15.10 -13.35 10.07
C LYS A 81 -14.58 -12.32 9.09
N LEU A 82 -13.67 -11.47 9.55
CA LEU A 82 -12.97 -10.48 8.73
C LEU A 82 -11.58 -11.01 8.38
N LYS A 83 -11.09 -10.69 7.18
CA LYS A 83 -9.68 -10.89 6.79
C LYS A 83 -9.09 -9.60 6.22
N PRO A 84 -7.80 -9.35 6.45
CA PRO A 84 -7.07 -8.33 5.70
C PRO A 84 -7.12 -8.60 4.19
N ASP A 85 -7.34 -7.55 3.41
CA ASP A 85 -7.30 -7.59 1.94
C ASP A 85 -6.54 -6.37 1.43
N PRO A 86 -5.21 -6.32 1.62
CA PRO A 86 -4.42 -5.17 1.26
C PRO A 86 -4.46 -4.92 -0.24
N VAL A 87 -4.65 -3.65 -0.61
CA VAL A 87 -4.67 -3.20 -2.00
C VAL A 87 -3.46 -2.31 -2.24
N TYR A 88 -2.65 -2.65 -3.23
CA TYR A 88 -1.41 -1.93 -3.54
C TYR A 88 -1.60 -1.01 -4.73
N TYR A 89 -1.00 0.17 -4.64
CA TYR A 89 -0.97 1.17 -5.68
C TYR A 89 0.47 1.54 -5.98
N LEU A 90 0.81 1.57 -7.26
CA LEU A 90 2.09 2.07 -7.74
C LEU A 90 1.87 3.40 -8.45
N PHE A 91 2.61 4.42 -8.06
CA PHE A 91 2.63 5.71 -8.71
C PHE A 91 3.96 5.89 -9.42
N THR A 92 3.91 6.33 -10.66
CA THR A 92 5.08 6.57 -11.49
C THR A 92 5.37 8.05 -11.64
N HIS A 93 6.61 8.39 -11.97
CA HIS A 93 7.12 9.77 -12.14
C HIS A 93 6.29 10.65 -13.09
N ASP A 94 5.55 10.04 -14.01
CA ASP A 94 4.63 10.71 -14.94
C ASP A 94 3.21 10.89 -14.37
N ASN A 95 3.07 10.83 -13.04
CA ASN A 95 1.83 10.97 -12.28
C ASN A 95 0.74 9.93 -12.63
N ARG A 96 1.09 8.82 -13.29
CA ARG A 96 0.14 7.71 -13.49
C ARG A 96 0.07 6.83 -12.25
N SER A 97 -1.11 6.25 -12.03
CA SER A 97 -1.37 5.34 -10.92
C SER A 97 -1.84 3.97 -11.41
N PHE A 98 -1.36 2.92 -10.74
CA PHE A 98 -1.64 1.54 -11.13
C PHE A 98 -2.03 0.71 -9.92
N LEU A 99 -3.20 0.07 -10.00
CA LEU A 99 -3.62 -0.94 -9.05
C LEU A 99 -2.81 -2.24 -9.24
N ILE A 100 -1.99 -2.61 -8.26
CA ILE A 100 -1.17 -3.82 -8.30
C ILE A 100 -1.88 -4.95 -7.58
N ARG A 101 -2.53 -5.82 -8.35
CA ARG A 101 -3.14 -7.05 -7.82
C ARG A 101 -2.12 -8.15 -7.56
N ARG A 102 -1.02 -8.19 -8.34
CA ARG A 102 0.03 -9.20 -8.25
C ARG A 102 1.39 -8.58 -8.59
N PHE A 103 2.37 -8.78 -7.72
CA PHE A 103 3.76 -8.42 -7.99
C PHE A 103 4.43 -9.53 -8.80
N ASN A 104 4.39 -9.42 -10.12
CA ASN A 104 5.09 -10.31 -11.05
C ASN A 104 5.62 -9.55 -12.26
N ASN A 105 6.58 -10.14 -12.97
CA ASN A 105 7.20 -9.57 -14.17
C ASN A 105 6.16 -9.08 -15.18
N ARG A 106 5.11 -9.88 -15.45
CA ARG A 106 4.06 -9.51 -16.43
C ARG A 106 3.34 -8.22 -16.05
N THR A 107 3.06 -8.01 -14.77
CA THR A 107 2.35 -6.82 -14.28
C THR A 107 3.26 -5.60 -14.36
N LEU A 108 4.50 -5.69 -13.88
CA LEU A 108 5.42 -4.56 -13.92
C LEU A 108 5.89 -4.23 -15.35
N ASN A 109 6.06 -5.21 -16.23
CA ASN A 109 6.39 -4.97 -17.65
C ASN A 109 5.27 -4.26 -18.43
N LYS A 110 4.01 -4.32 -17.96
CA LYS A 110 2.92 -3.52 -18.54
C LYS A 110 3.00 -2.06 -18.10
N ILE A 111 3.46 -1.82 -16.89
CA ILE A 111 3.60 -0.47 -16.31
C ILE A 111 4.86 0.20 -16.86
N PHE A 112 5.96 -0.54 -16.97
CA PHE A 112 7.26 -0.09 -17.48
C PHE A 112 7.65 -0.84 -18.77
N PRO A 113 6.93 -0.62 -19.89
CA PRO A 113 7.16 -1.39 -21.12
C PRO A 113 8.52 -1.13 -21.77
N LYS A 114 9.16 0.01 -21.47
CA LYS A 114 10.50 0.38 -21.96
C LYS A 114 11.64 -0.15 -21.09
N ASN A 115 11.36 -0.60 -19.87
CA ASN A 115 12.36 -1.01 -18.88
C ASN A 115 12.23 -2.48 -18.49
N LYS A 116 12.08 -3.36 -19.49
CA LYS A 116 11.80 -4.79 -19.24
C LYS A 116 12.98 -5.52 -18.62
N GLU A 117 14.21 -5.13 -18.94
CA GLU A 117 15.40 -5.77 -18.37
C GLU A 117 15.58 -5.39 -16.91
N GLU A 118 15.36 -4.12 -16.58
CA GLU A 118 15.40 -3.57 -15.23
C GLU A 118 14.33 -4.21 -14.35
N VAL A 119 13.12 -4.41 -14.87
CA VAL A 119 12.06 -5.17 -14.16
C VAL A 119 12.55 -6.59 -13.85
N ARG A 120 13.11 -7.31 -14.82
CA ARG A 120 13.60 -8.68 -14.58
C ARG A 120 14.75 -8.69 -13.58
N GLN A 121 15.68 -7.74 -13.67
CA GLN A 121 16.81 -7.60 -12.77
C GLN A 121 16.37 -7.28 -11.34
N ALA A 122 15.39 -6.38 -11.17
CA ALA A 122 14.78 -6.09 -9.88
C ALA A 122 14.19 -7.37 -9.26
N PHE A 123 13.41 -8.16 -10.01
CA PHE A 123 12.90 -9.44 -9.52
C PHE A 123 14.00 -10.45 -9.14
N ARG A 124 15.12 -10.51 -9.88
CA ARG A 124 16.26 -11.37 -9.52
C ARG A 124 16.90 -10.94 -8.20
N SER A 125 17.06 -9.63 -8.00
CA SER A 125 17.64 -9.09 -6.76
C SER A 125 16.79 -9.37 -5.52
N THR A 126 15.46 -9.42 -5.66
CA THR A 126 14.53 -9.68 -4.55
C THR A 126 14.17 -11.16 -4.40
N HIS A 127 15.04 -12.07 -4.86
CA HIS A 127 14.83 -13.52 -4.79
C HIS A 127 13.51 -14.01 -5.42
N GLY A 128 13.02 -13.33 -6.46
CA GLY A 128 11.81 -13.69 -7.19
C GLY A 128 10.56 -12.99 -6.68
N ARG A 129 9.45 -13.74 -6.50
CA ARG A 129 8.12 -13.16 -6.27
C ARG A 129 7.94 -12.74 -4.80
N PRO A 130 7.74 -11.44 -4.50
CA PRO A 130 7.63 -10.97 -3.13
C PRO A 130 6.30 -11.40 -2.49
N GLN A 131 6.38 -11.89 -1.26
CA GLN A 131 5.29 -12.36 -0.42
C GLN A 131 4.94 -11.36 0.69
N LYS A 132 5.93 -10.60 1.18
CA LYS A 132 5.77 -9.63 2.29
C LYS A 132 5.87 -8.18 1.82
N ASP A 133 5.38 -7.26 2.65
CA ASP A 133 5.44 -5.82 2.35
C ASP A 133 6.88 -5.31 2.23
N SER A 134 7.79 -5.82 3.06
CA SER A 134 9.22 -5.49 2.99
C SER A 134 9.84 -5.89 1.65
N GLU A 135 9.54 -7.10 1.16
CA GLU A 135 10.04 -7.61 -0.12
C GLU A 135 9.41 -6.84 -1.30
N ARG A 136 8.12 -6.48 -1.22
CA ARG A 136 7.47 -5.61 -2.23
C ARG A 136 8.13 -4.24 -2.27
N THR A 137 8.41 -3.69 -1.10
CA THR A 137 9.09 -2.40 -0.94
C THR A 137 10.48 -2.43 -1.54
N GLU A 138 11.26 -3.47 -1.22
CA GLU A 138 12.61 -3.68 -1.75
C GLU A 138 12.61 -3.87 -3.27
N LEU A 139 11.66 -4.65 -3.81
CA LEU A 139 11.49 -4.81 -5.26
C LEU A 139 11.30 -3.45 -5.95
N ILE A 140 10.42 -2.59 -5.43
CA ILE A 140 10.16 -1.27 -6.03
C ILE A 140 11.36 -0.34 -5.84
N LYS A 141 12.03 -0.36 -4.69
CA LYS A 141 13.28 0.38 -4.46
C LYS A 141 14.34 0.03 -5.50
N ASN A 142 14.59 -1.26 -5.70
CA ASN A 142 15.59 -1.73 -6.66
C ASN A 142 15.19 -1.37 -8.10
N LEU A 143 13.90 -1.45 -8.43
CA LEU A 143 13.41 -1.03 -9.73
C LEU A 143 13.62 0.48 -9.97
N GLU A 144 13.36 1.32 -8.97
CA GLU A 144 13.63 2.76 -9.06
C GLU A 144 15.11 3.04 -9.30
N LEU A 145 16.00 2.40 -8.54
CA LEU A 145 17.45 2.53 -8.73
C LEU A 145 17.86 2.15 -10.16
N LEU A 146 17.35 1.03 -10.68
CA LEU A 146 17.71 0.54 -12.02
C LEU A 146 17.20 1.44 -13.15
N ILE A 147 16.02 2.06 -12.99
CA ILE A 147 15.41 2.89 -14.03
C ILE A 147 15.95 4.32 -14.01
N PHE A 148 16.19 4.90 -12.82
CA PHE A 148 16.49 6.34 -12.69
C PHE A 148 17.92 6.66 -12.25
N ASN A 149 18.65 5.70 -11.69
CA ASN A 149 19.99 5.93 -11.13
C ASN A 149 21.11 5.16 -11.85
N ASN A 150 20.81 4.48 -12.96
CA ASN A 150 21.84 4.01 -13.90
C ASN A 150 22.00 5.04 -15.02
N PRO A 151 23.14 5.77 -15.10
CA PRO A 151 23.44 6.69 -16.19
C PRO A 151 23.64 5.98 -17.53
#